data_AF-A0A9P9NT21-F1
#
_entry.id   AF-A0A9P9NT21-F1
#
_cell.length_a   1.000
_cell.length_b   1.000
_cell.length_c   1.000
_cell.angle_alpha   90.00
_cell.angle_beta   90.00
_cell.angle_gamma   90.00
#
_symmetry.space_group_name_H-M   'P 1'
#
loop_
_entity.id
_entity.type
_entity.pdbx_description
1 polymer ?
#
loop_
_entity_poly.entity_id
_entity_poly.type
_entity_poly.pdbx_seq_one_letter_code
_entity_poly.pdbx_strand_id
1 'polypeptide(L)'
;MEKYNDFDSSSAQSDSENSAFLNTQYQKQESQRRRTYVYLTLFNLFLFTLSMLSLICAVMSQKDDSGHSAAKLMDQYGIFSPAMHVVEYEHVKFELPNPLNASKYVGITDEVENAWMDVAYLPDQMVSLADFPKLQMPDDSMQVTDPKTGETGYRVGLEVFHQLHCLNLLRMSTYPDYYPKIWWSDTNDKPERVRAHLDHCIEILRMNLMCLSDVNVFTFHKQAGREGYWPDYESHHVCRNFDKIKDWANANAMPYEDV
;
A
#
# COMPACT_ATOMS: atom_id res chain seq x y z
N MET A 1 -76.81 -73.20 -52.48
CA MET A 1 -75.74 -73.85 -51.70
C MET A 1 -74.64 -72.83 -51.55
N GLU A 2 -74.56 -72.21 -50.37
CA GLU A 2 -73.78 -71.00 -50.09
C GLU A 2 -72.28 -71.27 -50.01
N LYS A 3 -71.50 -70.31 -50.50
CA LYS A 3 -70.03 -70.25 -50.43
C LYS A 3 -69.60 -69.87 -49.02
N TYR A 4 -68.71 -70.66 -48.41
CA TYR A 4 -67.89 -70.22 -47.28
C TYR A 4 -66.51 -69.81 -47.81
N ASN A 5 -66.12 -68.56 -47.55
CA ASN A 5 -64.77 -68.05 -47.81
C ASN A 5 -63.90 -68.33 -46.58
N ASP A 6 -62.72 -68.92 -46.81
CA ASP A 6 -61.63 -68.98 -45.83
C ASP A 6 -61.12 -67.56 -45.54
N PHE A 7 -61.11 -67.17 -44.26
CA PHE A 7 -60.47 -65.94 -43.80
C PHE A 7 -58.98 -66.22 -43.54
N ASP A 8 -58.15 -65.48 -44.27
CA ASP A 8 -56.70 -65.53 -44.25
C ASP A 8 -56.15 -65.06 -42.88
N SER A 9 -55.54 -65.99 -42.13
CA SER A 9 -54.95 -65.73 -40.80
C SER A 9 -53.57 -65.07 -40.85
N SER A 10 -53.02 -64.81 -42.05
CA SER A 10 -51.67 -64.28 -42.20
C SER A 10 -51.52 -62.78 -41.92
N SER A 11 -52.60 -61.99 -42.02
CA SER A 11 -52.52 -60.53 -41.86
C SER A 11 -52.37 -60.07 -40.40
N ALA A 12 -53.09 -60.71 -39.47
CA ALA A 12 -53.12 -60.33 -38.05
C ALA A 12 -51.79 -60.58 -37.32
N GLN A 13 -50.98 -61.53 -37.80
CA GLN A 13 -49.69 -61.87 -37.18
C GLN A 13 -48.59 -60.88 -37.58
N SER A 14 -48.64 -60.33 -38.81
CA SER A 14 -47.66 -59.33 -39.28
C SER A 14 -47.82 -57.97 -38.61
N ASP A 15 -49.05 -57.57 -38.27
CA ASP A 15 -49.33 -56.30 -37.59
C ASP A 15 -48.89 -56.31 -36.13
N SER A 16 -49.01 -57.47 -35.47
CA SER A 16 -48.49 -57.72 -34.11
C SER A 16 -46.96 -57.66 -34.04
N GLU A 17 -46.28 -58.28 -35.02
CA GLU A 17 -44.81 -58.26 -35.08
C GLU A 17 -44.26 -56.87 -35.41
N ASN A 18 -44.91 -56.14 -36.33
CA ASN A 18 -44.54 -54.76 -36.66
C ASN A 18 -44.75 -53.80 -35.48
N SER A 19 -45.82 -53.94 -34.71
CA SER A 19 -46.07 -53.12 -33.52
C SER A 19 -45.10 -53.43 -32.37
N ALA A 20 -44.70 -54.68 -32.18
CA ALA A 20 -43.64 -55.05 -31.23
C ALA A 20 -42.26 -54.52 -31.66
N PHE A 21 -41.94 -54.55 -32.96
CA PHE A 21 -40.69 -54.02 -33.50
C PHE A 21 -40.60 -52.50 -33.38
N LEU A 22 -41.69 -51.78 -33.69
CA LEU A 22 -41.80 -50.34 -33.51
C LEU A 22 -41.66 -49.93 -32.03
N ASN A 23 -42.26 -50.68 -31.11
CA ASN A 23 -42.13 -50.43 -29.67
C ASN A 23 -40.69 -50.66 -29.16
N THR A 24 -40.00 -51.67 -29.69
CA THR A 24 -38.60 -51.97 -29.37
C THR A 24 -37.64 -50.91 -29.91
N GLN A 25 -37.88 -50.41 -31.13
CA GLN A 25 -37.13 -49.30 -31.71
C GLN A 25 -37.37 -47.99 -30.96
N TYR A 26 -38.62 -47.69 -30.59
CA TYR A 26 -38.99 -46.53 -29.80
C TYR A 26 -38.31 -46.54 -28.42
N GLN A 27 -38.32 -47.67 -27.70
CA GLN A 27 -37.63 -47.82 -26.42
C GLN A 27 -36.10 -47.69 -26.54
N LYS A 28 -35.49 -48.23 -27.60
CA LYS A 28 -34.05 -48.04 -27.88
C LYS A 28 -33.73 -46.57 -28.12
N GLN A 29 -34.54 -45.88 -28.92
CA GLN A 29 -34.38 -44.48 -29.28
C GLN A 29 -34.60 -43.57 -28.06
N GLU A 30 -35.55 -43.89 -27.18
CA GLU A 30 -35.78 -43.21 -25.90
C GLU A 30 -34.61 -43.43 -24.92
N SER A 31 -34.07 -44.65 -24.84
CA SER A 31 -32.88 -44.94 -24.01
C SER A 31 -31.64 -44.20 -24.49
N GLN A 32 -31.45 -44.09 -25.81
CA GLN A 32 -30.38 -43.30 -26.43
C GLN A 32 -30.59 -41.81 -26.14
N ARG A 33 -31.82 -41.30 -26.30
CA ARG A 33 -32.16 -39.91 -25.99
C ARG A 33 -31.88 -39.58 -24.53
N ARG A 34 -32.26 -40.47 -23.60
CA ARG A 34 -32.00 -40.35 -22.16
C ARG A 34 -30.51 -40.36 -21.84
N ARG A 35 -29.72 -41.24 -22.47
CA ARG A 35 -28.25 -41.23 -22.34
C ARG A 35 -27.65 -39.92 -22.86
N THR A 36 -28.10 -39.44 -24.01
CA THR A 36 -27.65 -38.15 -24.57
C THR A 36 -27.97 -36.99 -23.64
N TYR A 37 -29.17 -36.93 -23.05
CA TYR A 37 -29.52 -35.92 -22.05
C TYR A 37 -28.66 -36.02 -20.79
N VAL A 38 -28.34 -37.23 -20.31
CA VAL A 38 -27.42 -37.43 -19.18
C VAL A 38 -26.03 -36.88 -19.52
N TYR A 39 -25.46 -37.21 -20.68
CA TYR A 39 -24.16 -36.68 -21.11
C TYR A 39 -24.16 -35.17 -21.29
N LEU A 40 -25.21 -34.59 -21.87
CA LEU A 40 -25.37 -33.13 -21.98
C LEU A 40 -25.47 -32.47 -20.60
N THR A 41 -26.16 -33.09 -19.64
CA THR A 41 -26.27 -32.56 -18.27
C THR A 41 -24.92 -32.61 -17.56
N LEU A 42 -24.18 -33.72 -17.68
CA LEU A 42 -22.83 -33.87 -17.12
C LEU A 42 -21.85 -32.87 -17.75
N PHE A 43 -21.93 -32.66 -19.06
CA PHE A 43 -21.10 -31.67 -19.76
C PHE A 43 -21.43 -30.23 -19.31
N ASN A 44 -22.72 -29.89 -19.17
CA ASN A 44 -23.14 -28.59 -18.64
C ASN A 44 -22.71 -28.39 -17.18
N LEU A 45 -22.79 -29.43 -16.35
CA LEU A 45 -22.29 -29.39 -14.97
C LEU A 45 -20.77 -29.17 -14.96
N PHE A 46 -20.01 -29.86 -15.80
CA PHE A 46 -18.57 -29.65 -15.94
C PHE A 46 -18.24 -28.21 -16.34
N LEU A 47 -18.89 -27.68 -17.39
CA LEU A 47 -18.72 -26.28 -17.81
C LEU A 47 -19.09 -25.31 -16.69
N PHE A 48 -20.20 -25.54 -15.98
CA PHE A 48 -20.62 -24.72 -14.86
C PHE A 48 -19.58 -24.73 -13.73
N THR A 49 -19.03 -25.89 -13.37
CA THR A 49 -17.96 -25.97 -12.37
C THR A 49 -16.70 -25.24 -12.81
N LEU A 50 -16.31 -25.35 -14.08
CA LEU A 50 -15.15 -24.65 -14.62
C LEU A 50 -15.37 -23.13 -14.63
N SER A 51 -16.57 -22.67 -15.00
CA SER A 51 -16.96 -21.26 -14.96
C SER A 51 -17.06 -20.71 -13.53
N MET A 52 -17.54 -21.52 -12.58
CA MET A 52 -17.56 -21.13 -11.16
C MET A 52 -16.15 -21.07 -10.59
N LEU A 53 -15.28 -22.02 -10.92
CA LEU A 53 -13.87 -22.00 -10.52
C LEU A 53 -13.15 -20.79 -11.12
N SER A 54 -13.37 -20.47 -12.39
CA SER A 54 -12.76 -19.29 -13.01
C SER A 54 -13.31 -17.99 -12.40
N LEU A 55 -14.60 -17.92 -12.07
CA LEU A 55 -15.19 -16.79 -11.36
C LEU A 55 -14.63 -16.67 -9.93
N ILE A 56 -14.48 -17.76 -9.20
CA ILE A 56 -13.88 -17.77 -7.87
C ILE A 56 -12.42 -17.32 -7.94
N CYS A 57 -11.63 -17.84 -8.87
CA CYS A 57 -10.25 -17.39 -9.08
C CYS A 57 -10.19 -15.91 -9.48
N ALA A 58 -11.09 -15.44 -10.35
CA ALA A 58 -11.17 -14.03 -10.72
C ALA A 58 -11.58 -13.14 -9.55
N VAL A 59 -12.57 -13.55 -8.74
CA VAL A 59 -13.00 -12.83 -7.54
C VAL A 59 -11.91 -12.85 -6.47
N MET A 60 -11.24 -13.98 -6.24
CA MET A 60 -10.12 -14.08 -5.30
C MET A 60 -8.88 -13.31 -5.77
N SER A 61 -8.63 -13.24 -7.07
CA SER A 61 -7.58 -12.41 -7.68
C SER A 61 -7.95 -10.92 -7.73
N GLN A 62 -9.25 -10.56 -7.71
CA GLN A 62 -9.68 -9.19 -7.47
C GLN A 62 -9.67 -8.83 -5.98
N LYS A 63 -9.86 -9.84 -5.12
CA LYS A 63 -9.73 -9.78 -3.66
C LYS A 63 -8.29 -10.02 -3.22
N ASP A 64 -7.33 -9.87 -4.12
CA ASP A 64 -5.93 -9.82 -3.75
C ASP A 64 -5.75 -8.59 -2.87
N ASP A 65 -5.25 -8.81 -1.66
CA ASP A 65 -4.65 -7.84 -0.74
C ASP A 65 -3.40 -7.17 -1.37
N SER A 66 -3.48 -6.84 -2.65
CA SER A 66 -2.47 -6.21 -3.49
C SER A 66 -2.25 -4.74 -3.13
N GLY A 67 -2.91 -4.24 -2.08
CA GLY A 67 -2.71 -2.89 -1.58
C GLY A 67 -2.53 -2.85 -0.06
N HIS A 68 -1.48 -2.14 0.35
CA HIS A 68 -1.44 -1.28 1.54
C HIS A 68 -0.83 -1.80 2.86
N SER A 69 -0.25 -2.98 2.94
CA SER A 69 0.67 -3.22 4.06
C SER A 69 2.09 -2.90 3.60
N ALA A 70 2.59 -1.72 3.98
CA ALA A 70 4.00 -1.39 3.81
C ALA A 70 4.87 -2.52 4.35
N ALA A 71 4.43 -3.19 5.44
CA ALA A 71 5.16 -4.27 6.09
C ALA A 71 5.38 -5.46 5.15
N LYS A 72 4.38 -5.84 4.35
CA LYS A 72 4.51 -6.93 3.36
C LYS A 72 5.53 -6.59 2.28
N LEU A 73 5.53 -5.34 1.80
CA LEU A 73 6.50 -4.89 0.80
C LEU A 73 7.92 -4.87 1.39
N MET A 74 8.09 -4.32 2.59
CA MET A 74 9.41 -4.26 3.22
C MET A 74 9.95 -5.65 3.57
N ASP A 75 9.09 -6.57 4.03
CA ASP A 75 9.43 -7.99 4.26
C ASP A 75 9.90 -8.68 2.98
N GLN A 76 9.21 -8.44 1.84
CA GLN A 76 9.60 -8.99 0.54
C GLN A 76 11.04 -8.59 0.12
N TYR A 77 11.48 -7.39 0.50
CA TYR A 77 12.83 -6.90 0.21
C TYR A 77 13.80 -7.08 1.39
N GLY A 78 13.40 -7.76 2.46
CA GLY A 78 14.24 -8.01 3.63
C GLY A 78 14.62 -6.75 4.40
N ILE A 79 13.77 -5.71 4.38
CA ILE A 79 13.99 -4.45 5.09
C ILE A 79 13.20 -4.47 6.40
N PHE A 80 13.87 -4.13 7.50
CA PHE A 80 13.28 -4.07 8.83
C PHE A 80 13.18 -2.62 9.35
N SER A 81 12.09 -2.34 10.06
CA SER A 81 11.92 -1.13 10.86
C SER A 81 11.14 -1.47 12.14
N PRO A 82 11.52 -0.92 13.31
CA PRO A 82 10.77 -1.15 14.55
C PRO A 82 9.34 -0.56 14.49
N ALA A 83 9.12 0.48 13.69
CA ALA A 83 7.83 1.15 13.52
C ALA A 83 6.93 0.49 12.45
N MET A 84 7.35 -0.63 11.86
CA MET A 84 6.71 -1.15 10.66
C MET A 84 5.23 -1.50 10.82
N HIS A 85 4.88 -1.98 12.01
CA HIS A 85 3.55 -2.45 12.37
C HIS A 85 2.53 -1.32 12.57
N VAL A 86 2.97 -0.07 12.75
CA VAL A 86 2.07 1.10 12.86
C VAL A 86 1.88 1.84 11.54
N VAL A 87 2.54 1.40 10.46
CA VAL A 87 2.41 2.05 9.15
C VAL A 87 1.04 1.77 8.57
N GLU A 88 0.22 2.81 8.56
CA GLU A 88 -1.06 2.84 7.88
C GLU A 88 -1.05 3.90 6.78
N TYR A 89 -1.84 3.68 5.73
CA TYR A 89 -1.96 4.62 4.62
C TYR A 89 -3.31 5.34 4.67
N GLU A 90 -3.28 6.62 4.30
CA GLU A 90 -4.45 7.47 4.18
C GLU A 90 -4.44 8.22 2.85
N HIS A 91 -5.64 8.51 2.37
CA HIS A 91 -5.83 9.32 1.17
C HIS A 91 -5.89 10.79 1.57
N VAL A 92 -4.96 11.58 1.05
CA VAL A 92 -4.81 13.00 1.36
C VAL A 92 -4.97 13.80 0.07
N LYS A 93 -5.73 14.89 0.12
CA LYS A 93 -5.68 15.90 -0.94
C LYS A 93 -4.71 16.99 -0.49
N PHE A 94 -3.68 17.25 -1.28
CA PHE A 94 -2.79 18.37 -1.01
C PHE A 94 -3.53 19.66 -1.35
N GLU A 95 -3.56 20.58 -0.40
CA GLU A 95 -4.17 21.89 -0.55
C GLU A 95 -3.15 22.93 -0.11
N LEU A 96 -2.79 23.84 -1.03
CA LEU A 96 -1.82 24.88 -0.72
C LEU A 96 -2.55 26.02 -0.01
N PRO A 97 -2.09 26.45 1.17
CA PRO A 97 -2.69 27.60 1.82
C PRO A 97 -2.62 28.84 0.92
N ASN A 98 -3.72 29.57 0.86
CA ASN A 98 -3.83 30.80 0.08
C ASN A 98 -4.37 31.93 0.96
N PRO A 99 -3.53 32.91 1.39
CA PRO A 99 -2.12 33.07 1.03
C PRO A 99 -1.21 32.01 1.69
N LEU A 100 -0.02 31.75 1.10
CA LEU A 100 0.90 30.69 1.57
C LEU A 100 1.37 30.88 3.02
N ASN A 101 1.48 32.12 3.49
CA ASN A 101 1.84 32.44 4.87
C ASN A 101 0.72 32.13 5.89
N ALA A 102 -0.44 31.63 5.45
CA ALA A 102 -1.46 31.08 6.34
C ALA A 102 -1.09 29.67 6.86
N SER A 103 -0.09 29.01 6.27
CA SER A 103 0.44 27.75 6.80
C SER A 103 1.10 27.95 8.16
N LYS A 104 0.79 27.08 9.13
CA LYS A 104 1.46 27.04 10.44
C LYS A 104 2.96 26.71 10.38
N TYR A 105 3.47 26.28 9.22
CA TYR A 105 4.88 25.93 9.03
C TYR A 105 5.68 26.99 8.22
N VAL A 106 5.03 28.07 7.78
CA VAL A 106 5.63 29.10 6.92
C VAL A 106 5.86 30.38 7.70
N GLY A 107 7.08 30.92 7.64
CA GLY A 107 7.47 32.15 8.30
C GLY A 107 8.45 31.92 9.45
N ILE A 108 8.42 32.81 10.43
CA ILE A 108 9.42 32.94 11.51
C ILE A 108 8.79 33.27 12.88
N THR A 109 7.47 33.06 13.03
CA THR A 109 6.78 33.36 14.31
C THR A 109 6.99 32.23 15.32
N ASP A 110 6.77 32.51 16.60
CA ASP A 110 6.88 31.50 17.66
C ASP A 110 5.96 30.29 17.41
N GLU A 111 4.77 30.51 16.83
CA GLU A 111 3.87 29.43 16.43
C GLU A 111 4.49 28.53 15.35
N VAL A 112 5.22 29.12 14.40
CA VAL A 112 5.94 28.37 13.37
C VAL A 112 7.08 27.57 13.99
N GLU A 113 7.85 28.17 14.89
CA GLU A 113 8.93 27.46 15.59
C GLU A 113 8.38 26.29 16.39
N ASN A 114 7.30 26.48 17.14
CA ASN A 114 6.64 25.41 17.88
C ASN A 114 6.09 24.30 16.96
N ALA A 115 5.54 24.66 15.80
CA ALA A 115 5.05 23.69 14.83
C ALA A 115 6.19 22.82 14.27
N TRP A 116 7.35 23.40 13.98
CA TRP A 116 8.53 22.65 13.56
C TRP A 116 9.12 21.80 14.69
N MET A 117 9.15 22.31 15.92
CA MET A 117 9.57 21.53 17.09
C MET A 117 8.72 20.27 17.29
N ASP A 118 7.40 20.36 17.11
CA ASP A 118 6.47 19.22 17.26
C ASP A 118 6.68 18.10 16.24
N VAL A 119 7.17 18.41 15.03
CA VAL A 119 7.27 17.42 13.94
C VAL A 119 8.69 16.99 13.61
N ALA A 120 9.71 17.78 13.92
CA ALA A 120 11.08 17.54 13.50
C ALA A 120 12.01 17.06 14.63
N TYR A 121 11.71 17.38 15.90
CA TYR A 121 12.63 17.17 17.03
C TYR A 121 12.07 16.14 18.01
N LEU A 122 11.75 14.95 17.49
CA LEU A 122 11.30 13.83 18.32
C LEU A 122 12.49 13.10 18.96
N PRO A 123 12.30 12.48 20.14
CA PRO A 123 13.32 11.65 20.76
C PRO A 123 13.70 10.45 19.87
N ASP A 124 14.87 9.89 20.12
CA ASP A 124 15.26 8.60 19.53
C ASP A 124 14.49 7.44 20.17
N GLN A 125 14.58 6.27 19.54
CA GLN A 125 14.02 5.01 20.00
C GLN A 125 15.15 4.01 20.29
N MET A 126 14.77 2.82 20.77
CA MET A 126 15.67 1.70 20.96
C MET A 126 15.17 0.49 20.15
N VAL A 127 16.12 -0.26 19.59
CA VAL A 127 15.89 -1.58 19.01
C VAL A 127 16.56 -2.63 19.89
N SER A 128 15.85 -3.72 20.16
CA SER A 128 16.36 -4.80 21.01
C SER A 128 17.63 -5.43 20.43
N LEU A 129 18.50 -5.99 21.27
CA LEU A 129 19.68 -6.73 20.81
C LEU A 129 19.32 -7.89 19.86
N ALA A 130 18.15 -8.49 20.03
CA ALA A 130 17.69 -9.59 19.19
C ALA A 130 17.22 -9.14 17.80
N ASP A 131 16.63 -7.95 17.71
CA ASP A 131 16.13 -7.38 16.46
C ASP A 131 17.18 -6.58 15.69
N PHE A 132 18.20 -6.05 16.37
CA PHE A 132 19.22 -5.20 15.75
C PHE A 132 19.91 -5.83 14.53
N PRO A 133 20.27 -7.13 14.51
CA PRO A 133 20.85 -7.76 13.32
C PRO A 133 19.96 -7.69 12.07
N LYS A 134 18.63 -7.52 12.22
CA LYS A 134 17.70 -7.37 11.09
C LYS A 134 17.87 -6.03 10.36
N LEU A 135 18.45 -5.02 11.00
CA LEU A 135 18.76 -3.73 10.38
C LEU A 135 19.98 -3.79 9.46
N GLN A 136 20.80 -4.84 9.54
CA GLN A 136 22.02 -5.01 8.76
C GLN A 136 23.01 -3.84 8.94
N MET A 137 23.09 -3.30 10.16
CA MET A 137 23.97 -2.21 10.55
C MET A 137 25.22 -2.71 11.29
N PRO A 138 26.32 -1.93 11.30
CA PRO A 138 27.50 -2.22 12.11
C PRO A 138 27.20 -2.37 13.61
N ASP A 139 27.93 -3.28 14.27
CA ASP A 139 27.76 -3.63 15.69
C ASP A 139 28.37 -2.63 16.68
N ASP A 140 29.13 -1.64 16.17
CA ASP A 140 29.68 -0.49 16.91
C ASP A 140 28.65 0.64 17.14
N SER A 141 27.39 0.41 16.77
CA SER A 141 26.28 1.31 17.06
C SER A 141 26.11 1.53 18.57
N MET A 142 25.63 2.71 18.95
CA MET A 142 25.48 3.11 20.35
C MET A 142 24.49 2.19 21.08
N GLN A 143 24.96 1.48 22.10
CA GLN A 143 24.10 0.73 23.00
C GLN A 143 23.59 1.61 24.13
N VAL A 144 22.33 1.40 24.50
CA VAL A 144 21.62 2.14 25.54
C VAL A 144 20.81 1.19 26.39
N THR A 145 20.52 1.58 27.63
CA THR A 145 19.63 0.83 28.52
C THR A 145 18.41 1.67 28.84
N ASP A 146 17.23 1.17 28.52
CA ASP A 146 15.99 1.86 28.84
C ASP A 146 15.80 1.89 30.37
N PRO A 147 15.77 3.07 31.01
CA PRO A 147 15.62 3.14 32.47
C PRO A 147 14.23 2.73 32.96
N LYS A 148 13.22 2.64 32.09
CA LYS A 148 11.86 2.20 32.46
C LYS A 148 11.79 0.68 32.58
N THR A 149 12.43 -0.04 31.67
CA THR A 149 12.34 -1.50 31.55
C THR A 149 13.59 -2.23 32.04
N GLY A 150 14.75 -1.56 32.05
CA GLY A 150 16.06 -2.16 32.31
C GLY A 150 16.61 -2.95 31.13
N GLU A 151 15.95 -2.93 29.98
CA GLU A 151 16.40 -3.65 28.78
C GLU A 151 17.51 -2.88 28.06
N THR A 152 18.55 -3.60 27.64
CA THR A 152 19.61 -3.06 26.80
C THR A 152 19.30 -3.30 25.33
N GLY A 153 19.58 -2.32 24.50
CA GLY A 153 19.44 -2.37 23.05
C GLY A 153 20.32 -1.33 22.38
N TYR A 154 20.04 -1.06 21.12
CA TYR A 154 20.74 -0.06 20.32
C TYR A 154 19.87 1.17 20.10
N ARG A 155 20.44 2.36 20.27
CA ARG A 155 19.77 3.63 20.03
C ARG A 155 19.60 3.84 18.53
N VAL A 156 18.40 4.19 18.09
CA VAL A 156 18.06 4.42 16.68
C VAL A 156 17.13 5.61 16.52
N GLY A 157 17.24 6.34 15.42
CA GLY A 157 16.28 7.39 15.05
C GLY A 157 15.42 6.97 13.86
N LEU A 158 14.15 7.38 13.82
CA LEU A 158 13.34 7.25 12.61
C LEU A 158 13.72 8.35 11.61
N GLU A 159 14.07 7.95 10.38
CA GLU A 159 14.61 8.86 9.36
C GLU A 159 13.68 10.04 9.01
N VAL A 160 12.35 9.88 9.11
CA VAL A 160 11.39 10.95 8.78
C VAL A 160 11.59 12.20 9.64
N PHE A 161 11.97 12.03 10.91
CA PHE A 161 12.21 13.18 11.80
C PHE A 161 13.55 13.85 11.47
N HIS A 162 14.58 13.07 11.12
CA HIS A 162 15.83 13.62 10.61
C HIS A 162 15.64 14.40 9.29
N GLN A 163 14.79 13.90 8.39
CA GLN A 163 14.42 14.60 7.15
C GLN A 163 13.67 15.90 7.43
N LEU A 164 12.72 15.91 8.37
CA LEU A 164 12.00 17.11 8.78
C LEU A 164 12.91 18.12 9.48
N HIS A 165 13.86 17.65 10.30
CA HIS A 165 14.91 18.47 10.88
C HIS A 165 15.76 19.12 9.79
N CYS A 166 16.26 18.34 8.83
CA CYS A 166 17.00 18.85 7.67
C CYS A 166 16.23 19.94 6.91
N LEU A 167 14.93 19.72 6.68
CA LEU A 167 14.08 20.68 6.01
C LEU A 167 13.88 21.96 6.84
N ASN A 168 13.75 21.85 8.16
CA ASN A 168 13.67 23.02 9.04
C ASN A 168 14.97 23.83 9.02
N LEU A 169 16.14 23.18 9.03
CA LEU A 169 17.43 23.87 8.90
C LEU A 169 17.54 24.65 7.59
N LEU A 170 17.09 24.04 6.49
CA LEU A 170 17.04 24.72 5.20
C LEU A 170 16.06 25.90 5.23
N ARG A 171 14.87 25.76 5.83
CA ARG A 171 13.94 26.88 6.05
C ARG A 171 14.63 28.03 6.78
N MET A 172 15.25 27.76 7.93
CA MET A 172 15.96 28.78 8.72
C MET A 172 17.08 29.45 7.90
N SER A 173 17.78 28.69 7.05
CA SER A 173 18.82 29.22 6.15
C SER A 173 18.34 30.25 5.14
N THR A 174 17.04 30.30 4.87
CA THR A 174 16.45 31.33 3.99
C THR A 174 16.13 32.65 4.70
N TYR A 175 16.27 32.71 6.03
CA TYR A 175 16.04 33.93 6.84
C TYR A 175 17.30 34.34 7.63
N PRO A 176 18.41 34.68 6.97
CA PRO A 176 19.69 34.95 7.63
C PRO A 176 19.65 36.15 8.59
N ASP A 177 18.78 37.13 8.37
CA ASP A 177 18.64 38.29 9.26
C ASP A 177 17.94 37.93 10.59
N TYR A 178 17.03 36.95 10.55
CA TYR A 178 16.28 36.49 11.72
C TYR A 178 17.00 35.36 12.45
N TYR A 179 17.69 34.51 11.70
CA TYR A 179 18.61 33.51 12.22
C TYR A 179 20.06 33.91 11.89
N PRO A 180 20.58 35.03 12.44
CA PRO A 180 21.97 35.43 12.22
C PRO A 180 22.94 34.38 12.78
N LYS A 181 22.43 33.54 13.68
CA LYS A 181 23.06 32.36 14.24
C LYS A 181 22.19 31.13 13.96
N ILE A 182 22.11 30.72 12.69
CA ILE A 182 21.83 29.30 12.36
C ILE A 182 22.92 28.39 12.93
N TRP A 183 24.00 29.01 13.42
CA TRP A 183 25.06 28.50 14.28
C TRP A 183 24.53 27.96 15.63
N TRP A 184 23.24 27.63 15.76
CA TRP A 184 22.67 27.03 16.96
C TRP A 184 21.86 25.75 16.65
N SER A 185 21.79 25.31 15.39
CA SER A 185 21.37 23.93 15.12
C SER A 185 22.57 23.01 15.16
N ASP A 186 22.56 22.09 16.11
CA ASP A 186 23.36 20.87 16.30
C ASP A 186 24.88 21.01 16.29
N THR A 187 25.44 22.12 15.79
CA THR A 187 26.84 22.48 15.91
C THR A 187 26.92 24.02 15.95
N ASN A 188 27.14 24.57 17.15
CA ASN A 188 27.58 25.96 17.32
C ASN A 188 29.01 26.09 16.80
N ASP A 189 29.10 26.14 15.48
CA ASP A 189 30.29 25.77 14.75
C ASP A 189 30.66 26.81 13.72
N LYS A 190 31.84 26.63 13.17
CA LYS A 190 32.38 27.53 12.16
C LYS A 190 31.47 27.53 10.92
N PRO A 191 31.39 28.65 10.19
CA PRO A 191 30.57 28.75 8.98
C PRO A 191 30.74 27.59 7.98
N GLU A 192 31.95 27.04 7.88
CA GLU A 192 32.24 25.90 7.00
C GLU A 192 31.53 24.62 7.44
N ARG A 193 31.40 24.39 8.75
CA ARG A 193 30.71 23.22 9.30
C ARG A 193 29.19 23.36 9.14
N VAL A 194 28.65 24.57 9.37
CA VAL A 194 27.24 24.87 9.09
C VAL A 194 26.93 24.62 7.61
N ARG A 195 27.78 25.10 6.69
CA ARG A 195 27.62 24.83 5.26
C ARG A 195 27.65 23.34 4.95
N ALA A 196 28.63 22.60 5.48
CA ALA A 196 28.74 21.16 5.28
C ALA A 196 27.51 20.42 5.80
N HIS A 197 26.93 20.86 6.92
CA HIS A 197 25.70 20.29 7.46
C HIS A 197 24.50 20.58 6.53
N LEU A 198 24.37 21.79 5.99
CA LEU A 198 23.33 22.10 5.01
C LEU A 198 23.50 21.29 3.71
N ASP A 199 24.72 21.06 3.25
CA ASP A 199 25.01 20.18 2.10
C ASP A 199 24.60 18.73 2.40
N HIS A 200 24.86 18.24 3.62
CA HIS A 200 24.37 16.95 4.09
C HIS A 200 22.83 16.88 4.09
N CYS A 201 22.15 17.90 4.63
CA CYS A 201 20.69 17.98 4.62
C CYS A 201 20.12 17.89 3.20
N ILE A 202 20.70 18.64 2.26
CA ILE A 202 20.29 18.62 0.85
C ILE A 202 20.47 17.22 0.26
N GLU A 203 21.59 16.57 0.53
CA GLU A 203 21.89 15.24 0.00
C GLU A 203 20.97 14.16 0.57
N ILE A 204 20.72 14.16 1.88
CA ILE A 204 19.77 13.24 2.52
C ILE A 204 18.37 13.41 1.96
N LEU A 205 17.88 14.65 1.84
CA LEU A 205 16.57 14.94 1.26
C LEU A 205 16.50 14.53 -0.21
N ARG A 206 17.54 14.81 -1.01
CA ARG A 206 17.61 14.38 -2.42
C ARG A 206 17.55 12.85 -2.55
N MET A 207 18.34 12.12 -1.76
CA MET A 207 18.31 10.65 -1.76
C MET A 207 16.94 10.11 -1.37
N ASN A 208 16.31 10.68 -0.34
CA ASN A 208 14.99 10.25 0.09
C ASN A 208 13.91 10.52 -0.96
N LEU A 209 13.89 11.73 -1.55
CA LEU A 209 12.95 12.08 -2.62
C LEU A 209 13.10 11.17 -3.84
N MET A 210 14.33 10.81 -4.22
CA MET A 210 14.58 9.86 -5.31
C MET A 210 14.26 8.42 -4.92
N CYS A 211 14.42 8.03 -3.66
CA CYS A 211 14.04 6.71 -3.17
C CYS A 211 12.51 6.52 -3.18
N LEU A 212 11.77 7.52 -2.68
CA LEU A 212 10.31 7.50 -2.66
C LEU A 212 9.70 7.71 -4.07
N SER A 213 10.35 8.52 -4.91
CA SER A 213 9.99 8.78 -6.32
C SER A 213 8.49 8.98 -6.53
N ASP A 214 7.94 10.09 -6.04
CA ASP A 214 6.51 10.38 -6.19
C ASP A 214 6.10 10.40 -7.68
N VAL A 215 5.17 9.50 -8.04
CA VAL A 215 4.64 9.35 -9.40
C VAL A 215 3.27 10.03 -9.58
N ASN A 216 2.76 10.73 -8.57
CA ASN A 216 1.56 11.56 -8.73
C ASN A 216 1.82 12.71 -9.71
N VAL A 217 0.77 13.13 -10.40
CA VAL A 217 0.86 14.14 -11.46
C VAL A 217 0.18 15.44 -11.04
N PHE A 218 0.71 16.56 -11.51
CA PHE A 218 0.07 17.87 -11.46
C PHE A 218 -0.35 18.29 -12.86
N THR A 219 -1.40 19.10 -12.96
CA THR A 219 -1.91 19.62 -14.23
C THR A 219 -1.66 21.12 -14.34
N PHE A 220 -1.91 21.68 -15.53
CA PHE A 220 -1.67 23.09 -15.81
C PHE A 220 -2.99 23.82 -16.09
N HIS A 221 -3.22 24.93 -15.40
CA HIS A 221 -4.48 25.68 -15.45
C HIS A 221 -4.24 27.18 -15.73
N LYS A 222 -5.24 27.83 -16.34
CA LYS A 222 -5.23 29.29 -16.44
C LYS A 222 -5.46 29.90 -15.07
N GLN A 223 -4.65 30.89 -14.69
CA GLN A 223 -4.80 31.62 -13.45
C GLN A 223 -5.19 33.07 -13.73
N ALA A 224 -6.14 33.61 -12.96
CA ALA A 224 -6.59 34.98 -13.12
C ALA A 224 -5.41 35.96 -12.95
N GLY A 225 -5.25 36.89 -13.91
CA GLY A 225 -4.18 37.89 -13.87
C GLY A 225 -2.79 37.38 -14.26
N ARG A 226 -2.66 36.13 -14.76
CA ARG A 226 -1.40 35.60 -15.28
C ARG A 226 -1.56 35.15 -16.73
N GLU A 227 -0.52 35.39 -17.53
CA GLU A 227 -0.45 34.87 -18.89
C GLU A 227 -0.04 33.38 -18.87
N GLY A 228 -0.54 32.60 -19.82
CA GLY A 228 -0.20 31.18 -19.96
C GLY A 228 -0.95 30.22 -19.03
N TYR A 229 -0.41 29.00 -18.91
CA TYR A 229 -0.89 27.98 -17.98
C TYR A 229 0.14 27.77 -16.88
N TRP A 230 -0.35 27.64 -15.64
CA TRP A 230 0.47 27.51 -14.44
C TRP A 230 0.19 26.17 -13.77
N PRO A 231 1.21 25.57 -13.15
CA PRO A 231 1.05 24.27 -12.48
C PRO A 231 0.10 24.40 -11.29
N ASP A 232 -0.75 23.38 -11.15
CA ASP A 232 -1.62 23.18 -10.00
C ASP A 232 -1.17 21.93 -9.24
N TYR A 233 -0.53 22.17 -8.09
CA TYR A 233 0.04 21.13 -7.25
C TYR A 233 -0.98 20.51 -6.28
N GLU A 234 -2.24 20.95 -6.30
CA GLU A 234 -3.29 20.37 -5.46
C GLU A 234 -3.81 19.07 -6.08
N SER A 235 -3.20 17.95 -5.71
CA SER A 235 -3.56 16.63 -6.20
C SER A 235 -3.84 15.65 -5.05
N HIS A 236 -4.36 14.49 -5.42
CA HIS A 236 -4.65 13.41 -4.48
C HIS A 236 -3.42 12.52 -4.31
N HIS A 237 -3.08 12.21 -3.07
CA HIS A 237 -1.95 11.39 -2.68
C HIS A 237 -2.40 10.25 -1.75
N VAL A 238 -1.62 9.17 -1.73
CA VAL A 238 -1.69 8.13 -0.70
C VAL A 238 -0.45 8.28 0.17
N CYS A 239 -0.65 8.72 1.41
CA CYS A 239 0.42 9.03 2.35
C CYS A 239 0.43 8.02 3.50
N ARG A 240 1.59 7.78 4.10
CA ARG A 240 1.62 7.13 5.42
C ARG A 240 1.01 8.10 6.43
N ASN A 241 0.18 7.61 7.33
CA ASN A 241 -0.38 8.42 8.41
C ASN A 241 0.77 8.85 9.33
N PHE A 242 1.14 10.13 9.24
CA PHE A 242 2.27 10.69 9.96
C PHE A 242 2.04 10.70 11.47
N ASP A 243 0.82 11.02 11.91
CA ASP A 243 0.50 11.11 13.33
C ASP A 243 0.67 9.78 14.04
N LYS A 244 0.27 8.65 13.43
CA LYS A 244 0.51 7.32 14.00
C LYS A 244 1.99 6.98 14.17
N ILE A 245 2.82 7.40 13.21
CA ILE A 245 4.27 7.21 13.28
C ILE A 245 4.86 8.10 14.38
N LYS A 246 4.40 9.36 14.46
CA LYS A 246 4.79 10.33 15.49
C LYS A 246 4.43 9.85 16.90
N ASP A 247 3.20 9.36 17.07
CA ASP A 247 2.70 8.85 18.34
C ASP A 247 3.49 7.61 18.78
N TRP A 248 3.78 6.70 17.86
CA TRP A 248 4.63 5.54 18.14
C TRP A 248 6.04 5.95 18.57
N ALA A 249 6.65 6.93 17.87
CA ALA A 249 7.99 7.40 18.19
C ALA A 249 8.06 8.01 19.60
N ASN A 250 7.07 8.84 19.96
CA ASN A 250 6.96 9.42 21.29
C ASN A 250 6.70 8.37 22.38
N ALA A 251 5.86 7.37 22.10
CA ALA A 251 5.58 6.30 23.06
C ALA A 251 6.81 5.42 23.34
N ASN A 252 7.69 5.27 22.35
CA ASN A 252 8.93 4.48 22.44
C ASN A 252 10.18 5.36 22.64
N ALA A 253 9.99 6.60 23.09
CA ALA A 253 11.06 7.55 23.30
C ALA A 253 12.07 7.06 24.34
N MET A 254 13.33 7.01 23.91
CA MET A 254 14.47 6.91 24.82
C MET A 254 14.70 8.28 25.47
N PRO A 255 15.05 8.31 26.76
CA PRO A 255 15.47 9.55 27.41
C PRO A 255 16.62 10.19 26.64
N TYR A 256 16.68 11.52 26.73
CA TYR A 256 17.87 12.24 26.33
C TYR A 256 19.04 11.69 27.13
N GLU A 257 20.07 11.20 26.44
CA GLU A 257 21.35 10.94 27.06
C GLU A 257 22.20 12.19 26.84
N ASP A 258 22.80 12.70 27.92
CA ASP A 258 23.86 13.68 27.81
C ASP A 258 25.08 12.96 27.22
N VAL A 259 25.20 12.98 25.88
CA VAL A 259 26.37 12.45 25.16
C VAL A 259 27.45 13.52 25.04
#